data_AF-A0A0L0F025-F1
#
_entry.id   AF-A0A0L0F025-F1
#
_cell.length_a   1.000
_cell.length_b   1.000
_cell.length_c   1.000
_cell.angle_alpha   90.00
_cell.angle_beta   90.00
_cell.angle_gamma   90.00
#
_symmetry.space_group_name_H-M   'P 1'
#
loop_
_entity.id
_entity.type
_entity.pdbx_description
1 polymer ?
#
loop_
_entity_poly.entity_id
_entity_poly.type
_entity_poly.pdbx_seq_one_letter_code
_entity_poly.pdbx_strand_id
1 'polypeptide(L)' 'MLEDVVAEHEAAGMTVIIMAIDTQPVALLGLEDGIKPGSAHAISVLRAMDIRVCMVTGDNERTAHAVAKS' A
#
# COMPACT_ATOMS: atom_id res chain seq x y z
N MET A 1 -11.38 14.35 10.57
CA MET A 1 -10.37 14.36 11.65
C MET A 1 -9.08 13.72 11.12
N LEU A 2 -7.97 13.77 11.87
CA LEU A 2 -6.69 13.17 11.45
C LEU A 2 -6.84 11.70 11.01
N GLU A 3 -7.73 10.97 11.68
CA GLU A 3 -8.09 9.59 11.37
C GLU A 3 -8.63 9.41 9.94
N ASP A 4 -9.41 10.36 9.43
CA ASP A 4 -9.95 10.30 8.06
C ASP A 4 -8.84 10.45 7.02
N VAL A 5 -7.88 11.36 7.27
CA VAL A 5 -6.73 11.59 6.37
C VAL A 5 -5.81 10.37 6.35
N VAL A 6 -5.59 9.75 7.51
CA VAL A 6 -4.85 8.48 7.61
C VAL A 6 -5.55 7.40 6.79
N ALA A 7 -6.86 7.22 6.98
CA ALA A 7 -7.64 6.21 6.28
C ALA A 7 -7.64 6.43 4.76
N GLU A 8 -7.72 7.68 4.30
CA GLU A 8 -7.66 8.04 2.88
C GLU A 8 -6.31 7.62 2.26
N HIS A 9 -5.19 7.92 2.93
CA HIS A 9 -3.86 7.59 2.40
C HIS A 9 -3.56 6.09 2.47
N GLU A 10 -3.98 5.39 3.53
CA GLU A 10 -3.88 3.92 3.58
C GLU A 10 -4.73 3.25 2.49
N ALA A 11 -5.91 3.78 2.20
CA ALA A 11 -6.74 3.29 1.10
C ALA A 11 -6.09 3.51 -0.28
N ALA A 12 -5.22 4.52 -0.40
CA ALA A 12 -4.39 4.77 -1.58
C ALA A 12 -3.13 3.88 -1.65
N GLY A 13 -2.91 2.98 -0.68
CA GLY A 13 -1.74 2.10 -0.66
C GLY A 13 -0.52 2.68 0.04
N MET A 14 -0.67 3.79 0.77
CA MET A 14 0.43 4.40 1.50
C MET A 14 0.51 3.87 2.92
N THR A 15 1.73 3.61 3.40
CA THR A 15 2.01 3.48 4.83
C THR A 15 2.07 4.87 5.44
N VAL A 16 1.21 5.14 6.41
CA VAL A 16 1.08 6.46 7.03
C VAL A 16 1.85 6.53 8.35
N ILE A 17 2.73 7.52 8.48
CA ILE A 17 3.45 7.83 9.73
C ILE A 17 2.93 9.16 10.26
N ILE A 18 2.51 9.19 11.53
CA ILE A 18 2.09 10.41 12.22
C ILE A 18 3.25 10.92 13.07
N MET A 19 3.59 12.20 12.91
CA MET A 19 4.58 12.88 13.74
C MET A 19 3.86 13.76 14.76
N ALA A 20 4.22 13.62 16.04
CA ALA A 20 3.72 14.44 17.12
C ALA A 20 4.85 15.13 17.89
N ILE A 21 4.60 16.37 18.30
CA ILE A 21 5.47 17.14 19.22
C ILE A 21 4.64 17.39 20.48
N ASP A 22 5.20 17.07 21.65
CA ASP A 22 4.52 17.22 22.93
C ASP A 22 3.11 16.61 22.94
N THR A 23 2.97 15.40 22.38
CA THR A 23 1.72 14.64 22.21
C THR A 23 0.68 15.24 21.24
N GLN A 24 0.97 16.38 20.62
CA GLN A 24 0.12 16.97 19.60
C GLN A 24 0.57 16.52 18.20
N PRO A 25 -0.31 15.92 17.38
CA PRO A 25 0.01 15.61 15.99
C PRO A 25 0.29 16.90 15.21
N VAL A 26 1.46 16.98 14.57
CA VAL A 26 1.90 18.16 13.82
C VAL A 26 2.09 17.88 12.33
N ALA A 27 2.28 16.62 11.94
CA ALA A 27 2.43 16.23 10.55
C ALA A 27 2.03 14.77 10.30
N LEU A 28 1.82 14.46 9.03
CA LEU A 28 1.57 13.14 8.50
C LEU A 28 2.49 12.92 7.29
N LEU A 29 3.12 11.75 7.20
CA LEU A 29 3.93 11.34 6.07
C LEU A 29 3.35 10.06 5.46
N GLY A 30 2.98 10.11 4.18
CA GLY A 30 2.61 8.92 3.41
C GLY A 30 3.84 8.36 2.68
N LEU A 31 4.12 7.08 2.87
CA LEU A 31 5.15 6.35 2.15
C LEU A 31 4.50 5.35 1.21
N GLU A 32 4.92 5.35 -0.06
CA GLU A 32 4.43 4.40 -1.07
C GLU A 32 5.61 3.61 -1.62
N ASP A 33 5.48 2.28 -1.66
CA ASP A 33 6.40 1.41 -2.37
C ASP A 33 6.01 1.35 -3.85
N GLY A 34 6.82 1.97 -4.69
CA GLY A 34 6.60 1.96 -6.13
C GLY A 34 6.60 0.54 -6.70
N ILE A 35 5.59 0.19 -7.50
CA ILE A 35 5.52 -1.10 -8.18
C ILE A 35 6.66 -1.20 -9.19
N LYS A 36 7.41 -2.31 -9.12
CA LYS A 36 8.50 -2.57 -10.06
C LYS A 36 7.97 -2.55 -11.49
N PRO A 37 8.63 -1.82 -12.41
CA PRO A 37 8.26 -1.87 -13.83
C PRO A 37 8.21 -3.31 -14.33
N GLY A 38 7.14 -3.65 -15.06
CA GLY A 38 6.94 -5.00 -15.60
C GLY A 38 6.28 -6.01 -14.66
N SER A 39 6.01 -5.68 -13.39
CA SER A 39 5.33 -6.59 -12.45
C SER A 39 4.00 -7.11 -13.00
N ALA A 40 3.14 -6.22 -13.50
CA ALA A 40 1.84 -6.60 -14.07
C ALA A 40 1.99 -7.56 -15.27
N HIS A 41 2.99 -7.33 -16.12
CA HIS A 41 3.28 -8.20 -17.26
C HIS A 41 3.78 -9.58 -16.81
N ALA A 42 4.70 -9.63 -15.84
CA ALA A 42 5.19 -10.89 -15.30
C ALA A 42 4.05 -11.72 -14.67
N ILE A 43 3.18 -11.08 -13.89
CA ILE A 43 2.02 -11.72 -13.27
C ILE A 43 1.06 -12.26 -14.34
N SER A 44 0.81 -11.51 -15.42
CA SER A 44 -0.10 -11.95 -16.48
C SER A 44 0.44 -13.16 -17.24
N VAL A 45 1.75 -13.19 -17.52
CA VAL A 45 2.42 -14.35 -18.14
C VAL A 45 2.32 -15.58 -17.24
N LEU A 46 2.60 -15.45 -15.94
CA LEU A 46 2.50 -16.57 -15.00
C LEU A 46 1.07 -17.12 -14.93
N ARG A 47 0.05 -16.25 -14.89
CA ARG A 47 -1.36 -16.66 -14.91
C ARG A 47 -1.73 -17.34 -16.23
N ALA A 48 -1.21 -16.88 -17.37
CA ALA A 48 -1.43 -17.53 -18.67
C ALA A 48 -0.79 -18.93 -18.77
N MET A 49 0.22 -19.21 -17.94
CA MET A 49 0.82 -20.53 -17.76
C MET A 49 0.07 -21.41 -16.74
N ASP A 50 -1.11 -20.97 -16.28
CA ASP A 50 -1.93 -21.63 -15.26
C ASP A 50 -1.24 -21.73 -13.88
N ILE A 51 -0.30 -20.80 -13.60
CA ILE A 51 0.38 -20.69 -12.31
C ILE A 51 -0.42 -19.76 -11.39
N ARG A 52 -0.74 -20.25 -10.20
CA ARG A 52 -1.39 -19.43 -9.17
C ARG A 52 -0.39 -18.41 -8.60
N VAL A 53 -0.77 -17.13 -8.65
CA VAL A 53 0.00 -16.02 -8.07
C VAL A 53 -0.70 -15.51 -6.83
N CYS A 54 0.03 -15.45 -5.71
CA CYS A 54 -0.46 -14.91 -4.43
C CYS A 54 0.49 -13.81 -3.95
N MET A 55 -0.06 -12.73 -3.39
CA MET A 55 0.72 -11.72 -2.68
C MET A 55 0.85 -12.14 -1.21
N VAL A 56 2.07 -12.04 -0.66
CA VAL A 56 2.36 -12.24 0.75
C VAL A 56 3.05 -10.96 1.23
N THR A 57 2.42 -10.23 2.14
CA THR A 57 2.95 -8.99 2.72
C THR A 57 2.68 -8.94 4.22
N GLY A 58 3.51 -8.17 4.94
CA GLY A 58 3.30 -7.80 6.33
C GLY A 58 2.57 -6.47 6.51
N ASP A 59 2.20 -5.80 5.41
CA ASP A 59 1.45 -4.55 5.46
C ASP A 59 0.02 -4.75 5.97
N ASN A 60 -0.63 -3.64 6.34
CA ASN A 60 -2.04 -3.67 6.69
C ASN A 60 -2.92 -4.07 5.49
N GLU A 61 -4.15 -4.50 5.78
CA GLU A 61 -5.09 -5.04 4.78
C GLU A 61 -5.44 -4.03 3.68
N ARG A 62 -5.58 -2.74 4.00
CA ARG A 62 -5.94 -1.69 3.03
C ARG A 62 -4.80 -1.48 2.03
N THR A 63 -3.58 -1.34 2.54
CA THR A 63 -2.38 -1.18 1.72
C THR A 63 -2.16 -2.39 0.83
N ALA A 64 -2.26 -3.61 1.38
CA ALA A 64 -2.13 -4.84 0.61
C ALA A 64 -3.15 -4.92 -0.54
N HIS A 65 -4.41 -4.56 -0.28
CA HIS A 65 -5.44 -4.56 -1.33
C HIS A 65 -5.26 -3.48 -2.38
N ALA A 66 -4.76 -2.31 -2.00
CA ALA A 66 -4.43 -1.25 -2.95
C ALA A 66 -3.32 -1.72 -3.90
N VAL A 67 -2.20 -2.22 -3.36
CA VAL A 67 -1.07 -2.72 -4.17
C VAL A 67 -1.47 -3.91 -5.05
N ALA A 68 -2.32 -4.80 -4.56
CA ALA A 68 -2.78 -5.96 -5.34
C ALA A 68 -3.70 -5.62 -6.53
N LYS A 69 -4.27 -4.40 -6.57
CA LYS A 69 -5.13 -3.92 -7.67
C LYS A 69 -4.38 -3.12 -8.74
N SER A 70 -3.14 -2.73 -8.46
CA SER A 70 -2.32 -1.87 -9.30
C SER A 70 -1.55 -2.60 -10.40
#